data_AF-A0A7T7P1H2-F1
#
_entry.id   AF-A0A7T7P1H2-F1
#
_cell.length_a   1.000
_cell.length_b   1.000
_cell.length_c   1.000
_cell.angle_alpha   90.00
_cell.angle_beta   90.00
_cell.angle_gamma   90.00
#
_symmetry.space_group_name_H-M   'P 1'
#
loop_
_entity.id
_entity.type
_entity.pdbx_description
1 polymer ?
#
loop_
_entity_poly.entity_id
_entity_poly.type
_entity_poly.pdbx_seq_one_letter_code
_entity_poly.pdbx_strand_id
1 'polypeptide(L)'
;AAKAALAVYMINPNKYIDFYYAALNHKQQFNDESILSIIKSIGIAEEDFKVSLAKNADAIDKMIQSTRELAQNINIRGTPAIIVGDTFI
;
A
#
# COMPACT_ATOMS: atom_id res chain seq x y z
N ALA A 1 -2.35 5.99 -2.43
CA ALA A 1 -2.74 4.68 -1.85
C ALA A 1 -1.54 3.78 -1.53
N ALA A 2 -0.72 3.35 -2.51
CA ALA A 2 0.38 2.39 -2.27
C ALA A 2 1.37 2.81 -1.15
N LYS A 3 1.84 4.07 -1.18
CA LYS A 3 2.70 4.63 -0.12
C LYS A 3 2.03 4.55 1.26
N ALA A 4 0.74 4.87 1.33
CA ALA A 4 -0.03 4.84 2.57
C ALA A 4 -0.18 3.41 3.11
N ALA A 5 -0.43 2.42 2.25
CA ALA A 5 -0.49 1.01 2.64
C ALA A 5 0.84 0.54 3.25
N LEU A 6 1.96 0.92 2.65
CA LEU A 6 3.28 0.59 3.20
C LEU A 6 3.58 1.35 4.50
N ALA A 7 3.20 2.62 4.61
CA ALA A 7 3.34 3.36 5.87
C ALA A 7 2.52 2.73 7.01
N VAL A 8 1.32 2.22 6.73
CA VAL A 8 0.52 1.42 7.68
C VAL A 8 1.24 0.15 8.09
N TYR A 9 1.79 -0.59 7.13
CA TYR A 9 2.57 -1.80 7.40
C TYR A 9 3.78 -1.52 8.31
N MET A 10 4.48 -0.40 8.09
CA MET A 10 5.62 0.02 8.92
C MET A 10 5.23 0.37 10.36
N ILE A 11 3.97 0.77 10.62
CA ILE A 11 3.45 0.98 11.97
C ILE A 11 3.06 -0.36 12.61
N ASN A 12 2.22 -1.12 11.90
CA ASN A 12 1.70 -2.40 12.37
C ASN A 12 1.38 -3.30 11.15
N PRO A 13 2.16 -4.35 10.91
CA PRO A 13 1.93 -5.29 9.81
C PRO A 13 0.51 -5.88 9.79
N ASN A 14 -0.11 -6.11 10.95
CA ASN A 14 -1.46 -6.67 11.05
C ASN A 14 -2.53 -5.70 10.53
N LYS A 15 -2.26 -4.39 10.51
CA LYS A 15 -3.19 -3.36 10.00
C LYS A 15 -3.08 -3.13 8.50
N TYR A 16 -2.08 -3.70 7.85
CA TYR A 16 -1.95 -3.62 6.40
C TYR A 16 -3.18 -4.19 5.69
N ILE A 17 -3.67 -5.36 6.14
CA ILE A 17 -4.79 -6.03 5.48
C ILE A 17 -6.11 -5.25 5.65
N ASP A 18 -6.30 -4.62 6.83
CA ASP A 18 -7.43 -3.73 7.08
C ASP A 18 -7.40 -2.53 6.11
N PHE A 19 -6.24 -1.89 5.96
CA PHE A 19 -6.05 -0.80 4.99
C PHE A 19 -6.27 -1.26 3.56
N TYR A 20 -5.72 -2.43 3.19
CA TYR A 20 -5.82 -2.99 1.85
C TYR A 20 -7.27 -3.20 1.44
N TYR A 21 -8.08 -3.84 2.28
CA TYR A 21 -9.50 -4.04 1.98
C TYR A 21 -10.30 -2.73 1.97
N ALA A 22 -10.02 -1.81 2.90
CA ALA A 22 -10.68 -0.50 2.91
C ALA A 22 -10.36 0.31 1.64
N ALA A 23 -9.11 0.27 1.17
CA ALA A 23 -8.69 0.91 -0.07
C ALA A 23 -9.32 0.24 -1.30
N LEU A 24 -9.35 -1.10 -1.38
CA LEU A 24 -10.01 -1.79 -2.49
C LEU A 24 -11.52 -1.49 -2.59
N ASN A 25 -12.18 -1.34 -1.45
CA ASN A 25 -13.61 -1.01 -1.41
C ASN A 25 -13.91 0.47 -1.66
N HIS A 26 -12.88 1.33 -1.71
CA HIS A 26 -13.04 2.74 -2.00
C HIS A 26 -13.28 2.96 -3.50
N LYS A 27 -14.46 3.49 -3.85
CA LYS A 27 -14.92 3.63 -5.24
C LYS A 27 -14.48 4.93 -5.93
N GLN A 28 -14.01 5.91 -5.17
CA GLN A 28 -13.63 7.22 -5.70
C GLN A 28 -12.12 7.30 -5.91
N GLN A 29 -11.68 8.35 -6.59
CA GLN A 29 -10.26 8.63 -6.70
C GLN A 29 -9.70 9.00 -5.32
N PHE A 30 -8.58 8.39 -4.96
CA PHE A 30 -7.91 8.72 -3.71
C PHE A 30 -7.39 10.16 -3.71
N ASN A 31 -7.69 10.86 -2.62
CA ASN A 31 -7.07 12.10 -2.19
C ASN A 31 -6.61 11.98 -0.72
N ASP A 32 -5.95 13.00 -0.19
CA ASP A 32 -5.41 12.96 1.18
C ASP A 32 -6.50 12.75 2.23
N GLU A 33 -7.66 13.39 2.08
CA GLU A 33 -8.80 13.24 2.99
C GLU A 33 -9.35 11.80 3.02
N SER A 34 -9.52 11.18 1.85
CA SER A 34 -10.00 9.80 1.73
C SER A 34 -9.02 8.81 2.34
N ILE A 35 -7.71 9.03 2.18
CA ILE A 35 -6.68 8.20 2.80
C ILE A 35 -6.72 8.36 4.32
N LEU A 36 -6.73 9.60 4.83
CA LEU A 36 -6.80 9.86 6.26
C LEU A 36 -8.08 9.30 6.90
N SER A 37 -9.19 9.33 6.19
CA SER A 37 -10.44 8.69 6.62
C SER A 37 -10.28 7.17 6.80
N ILE A 38 -9.63 6.49 5.84
CA ILE A 38 -9.33 5.05 5.94
C ILE A 38 -8.35 4.78 7.09
N ILE A 39 -7.30 5.60 7.24
CA ILE A 39 -6.32 5.45 8.32
C ILE A 39 -7.00 5.52 9.70
N LYS A 40 -7.92 6.48 9.88
CA LYS A 40 -8.70 6.61 11.12
C LYS A 40 -9.64 5.43 11.32
N SER A 41 -10.32 4.96 10.27
CA SER A 41 -11.29 3.86 10.38
C SER A 41 -10.65 2.53 10.79
N ILE A 42 -9.38 2.30 10.45
CA ILE A 42 -8.63 1.11 10.86
C ILE A 42 -7.93 1.26 12.22
N GLY A 43 -8.12 2.40 12.90
CA GLY A 43 -7.62 2.64 14.26
C GLY A 43 -6.17 3.11 14.34
N ILE A 44 -5.63 3.73 13.28
CA ILE A 44 -4.30 4.35 13.29
C ILE A 44 -4.46 5.86 13.50
N ALA A 45 -3.67 6.43 14.40
CA ALA A 45 -3.64 7.87 14.62
C ALA A 45 -3.03 8.61 13.41
N GLU A 46 -3.58 9.76 13.07
CA GLU A 46 -3.13 10.56 11.92
C GLU A 46 -1.67 11.01 12.05
N GLU A 47 -1.25 11.45 13.24
CA GLU A 47 0.14 11.80 13.53
C GLU A 47 1.08 10.61 13.33
N ASP A 48 0.75 9.42 13.85
CA ASP A 48 1.58 8.22 13.70
C ASP A 48 1.74 7.84 12.22
N PHE A 49 0.64 7.96 11.45
CA PHE A 49 0.66 7.75 10.00
C PHE A 49 1.60 8.73 9.29
N LYS A 50 1.49 10.03 9.58
CA LYS A 50 2.36 11.06 8.98
C LYS A 50 3.83 10.84 9.35
N VAL A 51 4.12 10.51 10.60
CA VAL A 51 5.47 10.19 11.08
C VAL A 51 6.02 8.96 10.36
N SER A 52 5.22 7.88 10.25
CA SER A 52 5.63 6.68 9.52
C SER A 52 5.89 6.97 8.04
N LEU A 53 5.03 7.74 7.39
CA LEU A 53 5.17 8.10 5.99
C LEU A 53 6.47 8.89 5.74
N ALA A 54 6.78 9.87 6.60
CA ALA A 54 7.98 10.69 6.48
C ALA A 54 9.26 9.91 6.82
N LYS A 55 9.26 9.19 7.95
CA LYS A 55 10.45 8.45 8.43
C LYS A 55 10.84 7.31 7.49
N ASN A 56 9.87 6.70 6.82
CA ASN A 56 10.10 5.54 5.95
C ASN A 56 10.05 5.88 4.45
N ALA A 57 10.09 7.16 4.07
CA ALA A 57 9.90 7.60 2.69
C ALA A 57 10.82 6.86 1.69
N ASP A 58 12.13 6.81 1.97
CA ASP A 58 13.11 6.16 1.10
C ASP A 58 12.87 4.64 0.98
N ALA A 59 12.54 3.99 2.09
CA ALA A 59 12.26 2.55 2.11
C ALA A 59 10.98 2.22 1.32
N ILE A 60 9.93 3.03 1.51
CA ILE A 60 8.66 2.92 0.78
C ILE A 60 8.88 3.09 -0.73
N ASP A 61 9.63 4.12 -1.13
CA ASP A 61 9.90 4.39 -2.54
C ASP A 61 10.73 3.27 -3.17
N LYS A 62 11.74 2.76 -2.45
CA LYS A 62 12.51 1.60 -2.89
C LYS A 62 11.64 0.35 -3.08
N MET A 63 10.75 0.03 -2.13
CA MET A 63 9.86 -1.13 -2.24
C MET A 63 8.91 -1.02 -3.44
N ILE A 64 8.34 0.16 -3.68
CA ILE A 64 7.47 0.40 -4.83
C ILE A 64 8.27 0.25 -6.13
N GLN A 65 9.47 0.81 -6.18
CA GLN A 65 10.32 0.74 -7.36
C GLN A 65 10.73 -0.70 -7.68
N SER A 66 11.22 -1.46 -6.68
CA SER A 66 11.57 -2.87 -6.86
C SER A 66 10.37 -3.73 -7.28
N THR A 67 9.16 -3.42 -6.81
CA THR A 67 7.94 -4.12 -7.24
C THR A 67 7.61 -3.85 -8.71
N ARG A 68 7.80 -2.61 -9.18
CA ARG A 68 7.61 -2.25 -10.60
C ARG A 68 8.65 -2.90 -11.50
N GLU A 69 9.91 -2.90 -11.08
CA GLU A 69 11.02 -3.56 -11.79
C GLU A 69 10.79 -5.07 -11.90
N LEU A 70 10.36 -5.70 -10.79
CA LEU A 70 9.98 -7.10 -10.81
C LEU A 70 8.89 -7.36 -11.84
N ALA A 71 7.78 -6.61 -11.80
CA ALA A 71 6.67 -6.75 -12.75
C ALA A 71 7.14 -6.63 -14.21
N GLN A 72 8.04 -5.69 -14.51
CA GLN A 72 8.64 -5.54 -15.85
C GLN A 72 9.48 -6.75 -16.25
N ASN A 73 10.33 -7.24 -15.34
CA ASN A 73 11.23 -8.37 -15.60
C ASN A 73 10.49 -9.68 -15.90
N ILE A 74 9.30 -9.87 -15.33
CA ILE A 74 8.43 -11.02 -15.60
C ILE A 74 7.28 -10.70 -16.57
N ASN A 75 7.39 -9.60 -17.32
CA ASN A 75 6.47 -9.18 -18.40
C ASN A 75 5.00 -9.07 -17.96
N ILE A 76 4.75 -8.66 -16.71
CA ILE A 76 3.41 -8.26 -16.23
C ILE A 76 3.11 -6.86 -16.75
N ARG A 77 2.05 -6.74 -17.56
CA ARG A 77 1.66 -5.48 -18.22
C ARG A 77 0.43 -4.80 -17.63
N GLY A 78 -0.25 -5.47 -16.70
CA GLY A 78 -1.50 -4.99 -16.10
C GLY A 78 -1.70 -5.55 -14.70
N THR A 79 -2.66 -4.99 -13.99
CA THR A 79 -3.08 -5.45 -12.66
C THR A 79 -4.59 -5.71 -12.66
N PRO A 80 -5.12 -6.68 -11.89
CA PRO A 80 -4.38 -7.59 -11.01
C PRO A 80 -3.61 -8.69 -11.76
N ALA A 81 -2.57 -9.23 -11.11
CA ALA A 81 -1.78 -10.37 -11.57
C ALA A 81 -1.28 -11.14 -10.34
N ILE A 82 -1.41 -12.47 -10.31
CA ILE A 82 -1.06 -13.30 -9.15
C ILE A 82 -0.11 -14.41 -9.60
N ILE A 83 0.92 -14.69 -8.78
CA ILE A 83 1.85 -15.81 -9.00
C ILE A 83 1.70 -16.78 -7.83
N VAL A 84 1.40 -18.05 -8.14
CA VAL A 84 1.33 -19.14 -7.17
C VAL A 84 2.27 -20.25 -7.61
N GLY A 85 3.38 -20.42 -6.89
CA GLY A 85 4.45 -21.32 -7.30
C GLY A 85 5.10 -20.85 -8.61
N ASP A 86 5.01 -21.67 -9.64
CA ASP A 86 5.45 -21.40 -11.02
C ASP A 86 4.31 -20.97 -11.95
N THR A 87 3.09 -20.84 -11.42
CA THR A 87 1.88 -20.54 -12.19
C THR A 87 1.51 -19.06 -12.11
N PHE A 88 1.17 -18.48 -13.26
CA PHE A 88 0.62 -17.13 -13.40
C PHE A 88 -0.90 -17.17 -13.54
N ILE A 89 -1.62 -16.36 -12.77
CA ILE A 89 -3.09 -16.26 -12.69
C ILE A 89 -3.54 -14.82 -12.91
#